data_AF-A0AAD5U410-F1
#
_entry.id   AF-A0AAD5U410-F1
#
_cell.length_a   1.000
_cell.length_b   1.000
_cell.length_c   1.000
_cell.angle_alpha   90.00
_cell.angle_beta   90.00
_cell.angle_gamma   90.00
#
_symmetry.space_group_name_H-M   'P 1'
#
loop_
_entity.id
_entity.type
_entity.pdbx_description
1 polymer ?
#
loop_
_entity_poly.entity_id
_entity_poly.type
_entity_poly.pdbx_seq_one_letter_code
_entity_poly.pdbx_strand_id
1 'polypeptide(L)'
;MEKKDTEVAIEDHNNHHHGQHEGTARKLENRHLTMIAIGGTIGTGLFLNSGALMSTVGAIGLLLAYLISGTAVYFVVSSLGEMATLIPISGSFNSYASRFVDPALGFTSGWNYFFSWII
;
A
#
# COMPACT_ATOMS: atom_id res chain seq x y z
N MET A 1 38.82 43.84 -17.39
CA MET A 1 37.35 43.79 -17.60
C MET A 1 36.85 42.34 -17.70
N GLU A 2 37.54 41.38 -17.08
CA GLU A 2 37.38 39.94 -17.37
C GLU A 2 37.01 39.12 -16.12
N LYS A 3 36.27 39.72 -15.18
CA LYS A 3 35.97 39.03 -13.91
C LYS A 3 34.56 39.22 -13.37
N LYS A 4 33.65 39.89 -14.10
CA LYS A 4 32.29 40.18 -13.60
C LYS A 4 31.18 39.40 -14.30
N ASP A 5 31.42 38.89 -15.51
CA ASP A 5 30.41 38.13 -16.26
C ASP A 5 30.43 36.62 -15.95
N THR A 6 31.53 36.12 -15.37
CA THR A 6 31.66 34.71 -14.96
C THR A 6 31.01 34.41 -13.60
N GLU A 7 30.79 35.43 -12.76
CA GLU A 7 30.18 35.26 -11.44
C GLU A 7 28.65 35.18 -11.53
N VAL A 8 28.04 35.91 -12.47
CA VAL A 8 26.58 35.95 -12.67
C VAL A 8 26.04 34.68 -13.36
N ALA A 9 26.88 33.90 -14.04
CA ALA A 9 26.49 32.64 -14.66
C ALA A 9 26.58 31.41 -13.72
N ILE A 10 27.11 31.57 -12.50
CA ILE A 10 27.34 30.46 -11.56
C ILE A 10 26.31 30.42 -10.42
N GLU A 11 25.51 31.48 -10.20
CA GLU A 11 24.53 31.53 -9.10
C GLU A 11 23.06 31.21 -9.46
N ASP A 12 22.68 31.12 -10.75
CA ASP A 12 21.25 31.01 -11.14
C ASP A 12 20.77 29.58 -11.50
N HIS A 13 21.58 28.56 -11.27
CA HIS A 13 21.15 27.15 -11.43
C HIS A 13 21.23 26.35 -10.11
N ASN A 14 21.14 27.03 -8.97
CA ASN A 14 21.01 26.44 -7.64
C ASN A 14 19.59 26.62 -7.06
N ASN A 15 18.56 26.33 -7.86
CA ASN A 15 17.20 26.24 -7.35
C ASN A 15 16.33 25.26 -8.17
N HIS A 16 16.62 23.97 -8.03
CA HIS A 16 15.64 22.94 -8.28
C HIS A 16 15.32 22.26 -6.95
N HIS A 17 14.30 22.81 -6.28
CA HIS A 17 13.35 22.15 -5.39
C HIS A 17 13.75 20.76 -4.86
N HIS A 18 14.20 20.74 -3.61
CA HIS A 18 14.25 19.55 -2.76
C HIS A 18 12.85 18.90 -2.65
N GLY A 19 12.56 17.96 -3.55
CA GLY A 19 11.54 16.94 -3.36
C GLY A 19 12.19 15.72 -2.71
N GLN A 20 11.76 15.37 -1.51
CA GLN A 20 12.32 14.31 -0.65
C GLN A 20 12.29 12.92 -1.30
N HIS A 21 13.30 12.53 -2.10
CA HIS A 21 13.54 11.14 -2.51
C HIS A 21 15.03 10.88 -2.84
N GLU A 22 15.96 11.19 -1.94
CA GLU A 22 17.36 10.75 -2.06
C GLU A 22 17.70 9.74 -0.96
N GLY A 23 17.84 8.45 -1.32
CA GLY A 23 18.46 7.47 -0.42
C GLY A 23 18.19 5.98 -0.68
N THR A 24 17.07 5.59 -1.30
CA THR A 24 16.75 4.16 -1.49
C THR A 24 17.03 3.70 -2.91
N ALA A 25 17.91 2.71 -3.07
CA ALA A 25 18.13 2.03 -4.34
C ALA A 25 16.85 1.31 -4.81
N ARG A 26 16.26 1.76 -5.92
CA ARG A 26 15.09 1.13 -6.55
C ARG A 26 15.51 -0.15 -7.27
N LYS A 27 15.85 -1.20 -6.53
CA LYS A 27 16.28 -2.52 -7.05
C LYS A 27 15.33 -3.67 -6.66
N LEU A 28 14.06 -3.38 -6.38
CA LEU A 28 13.07 -4.42 -6.09
C LEU A 28 12.61 -5.10 -7.38
N GLU A 29 13.19 -6.26 -7.65
CA GLU A 29 12.72 -7.22 -8.67
C GLU A 29 11.29 -7.72 -8.37
N ASN A 30 10.54 -8.08 -9.42
CA ASN A 30 9.17 -8.62 -9.31
C ASN A 30 9.05 -9.76 -8.30
N ARG A 31 10.06 -10.62 -8.19
CA ARG A 31 10.07 -11.73 -7.22
C ARG A 31 9.99 -11.26 -5.78
N HIS A 32 10.66 -10.16 -5.42
CA HIS A 32 10.62 -9.63 -4.05
C HIS A 32 9.23 -9.08 -3.72
N LEU A 33 8.58 -8.42 -4.67
CA LEU A 33 7.21 -7.92 -4.52
C LEU A 33 6.21 -9.06 -4.32
N THR A 34 6.34 -10.15 -5.08
CA THR A 34 5.51 -11.35 -4.89
C THR A 34 5.76 -11.99 -3.53
N MET A 35 7.00 -12.05 -3.04
CA MET A 35 7.29 -12.59 -1.71
C MET A 35 6.68 -11.74 -0.60
N ILE A 36 6.68 -10.40 -0.73
CA ILE A 36 6.02 -9.51 0.23
C ILE A 36 4.50 -9.74 0.22
N ALA A 37 3.90 -9.86 -0.96
CA ALA A 37 2.47 -10.14 -1.09
C ALA A 37 2.07 -11.48 -0.46
N ILE A 38 2.84 -12.55 -0.71
CA ILE A 38 2.60 -13.87 -0.12
C ILE A 38 2.80 -13.83 1.40
N GLY A 39 3.88 -13.19 1.87
CA GLY A 39 4.18 -13.07 3.30
C GLY A 39 3.15 -12.25 4.08
N GLY A 40 2.54 -11.24 3.44
CA GLY A 40 1.47 -10.45 4.05
C GLY A 40 0.11 -11.13 4.06
N THR A 41 -0.15 -12.05 3.12
CA THR A 41 -1.46 -12.71 2.97
C THR A 41 -1.54 -14.05 3.71
N ILE A 42 -0.44 -14.80 3.80
CA ILE A 42 -0.38 -16.06 4.53
C ILE A 42 0.03 -15.78 5.99
N GLY A 43 -0.98 -15.49 6.82
CA GLY A 43 -0.81 -15.22 8.26
C GLY A 43 -1.22 -16.36 9.18
N THR A 44 -0.98 -16.19 10.47
CA THR A 44 -1.40 -17.13 11.54
C THR A 44 -2.93 -17.29 11.61
N GLY A 45 -3.67 -16.24 11.23
CA GLY A 45 -5.13 -16.24 11.20
C GLY A 45 -5.71 -17.37 10.34
N LEU A 46 -5.08 -17.71 9.21
CA LEU A 46 -5.54 -18.82 8.37
C LEU A 46 -5.43 -20.16 9.10
N PHE A 47 -4.36 -20.39 9.86
CA PHE A 47 -4.17 -21.64 10.60
C PHE A 47 -5.04 -21.73 11.85
N LEU A 48 -5.12 -20.66 12.64
CA LEU A 48 -5.92 -20.60 13.86
C LEU A 48 -7.42 -20.68 13.57
N ASN A 49 -7.86 -20.00 12.52
CA ASN A 49 -9.28 -19.93 12.18
C ASN A 49 -9.75 -21.19 11.42
N SER A 50 -8.95 -21.75 10.52
CA SER A 50 -9.36 -22.93 9.75
C SER A 50 -9.65 -24.15 10.62
N GLY A 51 -8.88 -24.37 11.69
CA GLY A 51 -9.13 -25.46 12.64
C GLY A 51 -10.47 -25.32 13.39
N ALA A 52 -10.78 -24.11 13.86
CA ALA A 52 -12.03 -23.83 14.56
C ALA A 52 -13.26 -23.91 13.62
N LEU A 53 -13.14 -23.35 12.41
CA LEU A 53 -14.24 -23.33 11.44
C LEU A 53 -14.61 -24.72 10.91
N MET A 54 -13.63 -25.62 10.75
CA MET A 54 -13.88 -26.99 10.27
C MET A 54 -14.86 -27.74 11.16
N SER A 55 -14.74 -27.58 12.48
CA SER A 55 -15.63 -28.22 13.47
C SER A 55 -17.01 -27.58 13.57
N THR A 56 -17.11 -26.28 13.29
CA THR A 56 -18.35 -25.50 13.50
C THR A 56 -19.26 -25.51 12.28
N VAL A 57 -18.69 -25.44 11.09
CA VAL A 57 -19.41 -25.18 9.83
C VAL A 57 -19.37 -26.39 8.86
N GLY A 58 -18.48 -27.35 9.12
CA GLY A 58 -18.28 -28.52 8.26
C GLY A 58 -17.57 -28.20 6.94
N ALA A 59 -17.26 -29.23 6.15
CA ALA A 59 -16.40 -29.12 4.96
C ALA A 59 -16.98 -28.19 3.87
N ILE A 60 -18.29 -28.33 3.60
CA ILE A 60 -18.95 -27.59 2.51
C ILE A 60 -19.13 -26.11 2.90
N GLY A 61 -19.49 -25.83 4.15
CA GLY A 61 -19.68 -24.46 4.59
C GLY A 61 -18.36 -23.69 4.69
N LEU A 62 -17.25 -24.35 5.04
CA LEU A 62 -15.91 -23.75 5.02
C LEU A 62 -15.53 -23.32 3.60
N LEU A 63 -15.76 -24.18 2.61
CA LEU A 63 -15.45 -23.90 1.22
C LEU A 63 -16.28 -22.73 0.68
N LEU A 64 -17.59 -22.69 0.98
CA LEU A 64 -18.45 -21.59 0.58
C LEU A 64 -18.07 -20.26 1.26
N ALA A 65 -17.73 -20.30 2.55
CA ALA A 65 -17.30 -19.11 3.30
C ALA A 65 -16.00 -18.53 2.72
N TYR A 66 -15.02 -19.38 2.38
CA TYR A 66 -13.79 -18.95 1.72
C TYR A 66 -14.04 -18.45 0.29
N LEU A 67 -14.96 -19.04 -0.46
CA LEU A 67 -15.30 -18.59 -1.82
C LEU A 67 -15.93 -17.19 -1.81
N ILE A 68 -16.90 -16.96 -0.92
CA ILE A 68 -17.60 -15.67 -0.80
C ILE A 68 -16.64 -14.59 -0.28
N SER A 69 -15.87 -14.90 0.76
CA SER A 69 -14.91 -13.94 1.31
C SER A 69 -13.78 -13.65 0.33
N GLY A 70 -13.27 -14.68 -0.35
CA GLY A 70 -12.20 -14.57 -1.35
C GLY A 70 -12.62 -13.75 -2.57
N THR A 71 -13.85 -13.93 -3.06
CA THR A 71 -14.37 -13.11 -4.17
C THR A 71 -14.53 -11.65 -3.78
N ALA A 72 -15.06 -11.36 -2.58
CA ALA A 72 -15.15 -9.99 -2.06
C ALA A 72 -13.77 -9.33 -1.97
N VAL A 73 -12.77 -10.02 -1.39
CA VAL A 73 -11.39 -9.52 -1.29
C VAL A 73 -10.75 -9.33 -2.67
N TYR A 74 -11.00 -10.25 -3.61
CA TYR A 74 -10.49 -10.15 -4.98
C TYR A 74 -10.93 -8.86 -5.67
N PHE A 75 -12.21 -8.48 -5.55
CA PHE A 75 -12.70 -7.22 -6.12
C PHE A 75 -12.01 -6.00 -5.50
N VAL A 76 -11.81 -6.00 -4.18
CA VAL A 76 -11.13 -4.90 -3.47
C VAL A 76 -9.68 -4.76 -3.93
N VAL A 77 -8.93 -5.86 -3.98
CA VAL A 77 -7.52 -5.85 -4.39
C VAL A 77 -7.38 -5.51 -5.88
N SER A 78 -8.31 -5.95 -6.73
CA SER A 78 -8.33 -5.58 -8.15
C SER A 78 -8.55 -4.09 -8.33
N SER A 79 -9.52 -3.50 -7.62
CA SER A 79 -9.78 -2.06 -7.67
C SER A 79 -8.59 -1.25 -7.14
N LEU A 80 -7.97 -1.69 -6.05
CA LEU A 80 -6.77 -1.06 -5.52
C LEU A 80 -5.57 -1.18 -6.48
N GLY A 81 -5.46 -2.30 -7.20
CA GLY A 81 -4.45 -2.51 -8.23
C GLY A 81 -4.57 -1.52 -9.39
N GLU A 82 -5.78 -1.23 -9.86
CA GLU A 82 -6.02 -0.20 -10.88
C GLU A 82 -5.68 1.21 -10.35
N MET A 83 -6.02 1.52 -9.10
CA MET A 83 -5.64 2.80 -8.48
C MET A 83 -4.11 2.95 -8.32
N ALA A 84 -3.42 1.87 -7.97
CA ALA A 84 -1.97 1.86 -7.76
C ALA A 84 -1.18 2.02 -9.08
N THR A 85 -1.71 1.54 -10.21
CA THR A 85 -1.07 1.75 -11.52
C THR A 85 -1.34 3.14 -12.09
N LEU A 86 -2.51 3.73 -11.80
CA LEU A 86 -2.88 5.08 -12.23
C LEU A 86 -2.09 6.17 -11.51
N ILE A 87 -1.92 6.03 -10.18
CA ILE A 87 -1.20 7.02 -9.37
C ILE A 87 -0.23 6.27 -8.44
N PRO A 88 1.04 6.08 -8.84
CA PRO A 88 2.02 5.38 -8.03
C PRO A 88 2.54 6.28 -6.90
N ILE A 89 1.72 6.51 -5.88
CA ILE A 89 2.14 7.17 -4.65
C ILE A 89 2.80 6.16 -3.70
N SER A 90 3.89 6.59 -3.07
CA SER A 90 4.49 5.84 -1.96
C SER A 90 3.66 6.09 -0.70
N GLY A 91 2.49 5.46 -0.60
CA GLY A 91 1.51 5.67 0.47
C GLY A 91 0.68 4.41 0.78
N SER A 92 0.06 4.38 1.95
CA SER A 92 -0.83 3.27 2.38
C SER A 92 -2.22 3.38 1.75
N PHE A 93 -3.07 2.36 1.88
CA PHE A 93 -4.46 2.37 1.39
C PHE A 93 -5.26 3.59 1.87
N ASN A 94 -4.93 4.13 3.05
CA ASN A 94 -5.50 5.38 3.57
C ASN A 94 -5.17 6.61 2.71
N SER A 95 -4.00 6.67 2.10
CA SER A 95 -3.62 7.76 1.18
C SER A 95 -4.48 7.72 -0.08
N TYR A 96 -4.78 6.54 -0.61
CA TYR A 96 -5.71 6.37 -1.73
C TYR A 96 -7.15 6.76 -1.31
N ALA A 97 -7.62 6.34 -0.13
CA ALA A 97 -8.95 6.71 0.38
C ALA A 97 -9.13 8.22 0.58
N SER A 98 -8.10 8.90 1.11
CA SER A 98 -8.11 10.35 1.32
C SER A 98 -8.14 11.16 0.03
N ARG A 99 -7.65 10.56 -1.07
CA ARG A 99 -7.53 11.22 -2.37
C ARG A 99 -8.72 10.96 -3.30
N PHE A 100 -9.28 9.76 -3.27
CA PHE A 100 -10.38 9.35 -4.15
C PHE A 100 -11.77 9.53 -3.55
N VAL A 101 -11.91 9.50 -2.22
CA VAL A 101 -13.22 9.60 -1.57
C VAL A 101 -13.37 10.91 -0.83
N ASP A 102 -12.68 11.07 0.29
CA ASP A 102 -12.67 12.32 1.08
C ASP A 102 -11.54 12.31 2.12
N PRO A 103 -10.88 13.45 2.42
CA PRO A 103 -9.87 13.55 3.46
C PRO A 103 -10.34 13.06 4.85
N ALA A 104 -11.61 13.25 5.21
CA ALA A 104 -12.16 12.81 6.49
C ALA A 104 -12.28 11.27 6.57
N LEU A 105 -12.56 10.61 5.45
CA LEU A 105 -12.62 9.14 5.37
C LEU A 105 -11.23 8.52 5.42
N GLY A 106 -10.22 9.20 4.86
CA GLY A 106 -8.83 8.83 5.02
C GLY A 106 -8.35 8.91 6.48
N PHE A 107 -8.73 9.98 7.19
CA PHE A 107 -8.43 10.11 8.63
C PHE A 107 -9.12 9.03 9.47
N THR A 108 -10.40 8.79 9.22
CA THR A 108 -11.20 7.80 9.95
C THR A 108 -10.66 6.38 9.74
N SER A 109 -10.36 6.01 8.49
CA SER A 109 -9.81 4.70 8.15
C SER A 109 -8.40 4.49 8.73
N GLY A 110 -7.61 5.56 8.86
CA GLY A 110 -6.32 5.54 9.54
C GLY A 110 -6.45 5.25 11.03
N TRP A 111 -7.41 5.90 11.70
CA TRP A 111 -7.68 5.70 13.12
C TRP A 111 -8.26 4.32 13.42
N ASN A 112 -9.13 3.80 12.55
CA ASN A 112 -9.65 2.44 12.64
C ASN A 112 -8.53 1.38 12.55
N TYR A 113 -7.62 1.55 11.60
CA TYR A 113 -6.48 0.65 11.42
C TYR A 113 -5.54 0.69 12.64
N PHE A 114 -5.29 1.87 13.20
CA PHE A 114 -4.48 2.03 14.41
C PHE A 114 -5.07 1.26 15.61
N PHE A 115 -6.38 1.40 15.86
CA PHE A 115 -7.03 0.67 16.95
C PHE A 115 -7.02 -0.84 16.75
N SER A 116 -7.20 -1.32 15.51
CA SER A 116 -7.12 -2.75 15.22
C SER A 116 -5.73 -3.34 15.47
N TRP A 117 -4.68 -2.52 15.52
CA TRP A 117 -3.31 -2.96 15.73
C TRP A 117 -2.84 -2.86 17.19
N ILE A 118 -3.41 -1.92 17.97
CA ILE A 118 -3.05 -1.72 19.38
C ILE A 118 -3.85 -2.60 20.36
N ILE A 119 -4.99 -3.13 19.91
CA ILE A 119 -5.84 -4.04 20.68
C ILE A 119 -5.25 -5.45 20.72
#